data_AF-A0A348P488-F1
#
_entry.id   AF-A0A348P488-F1
#
_cell.length_a   1.000
_cell.length_b   1.000
_cell.length_c   1.000
_cell.angle_alpha   90.00
_cell.angle_beta   90.00
_cell.angle_gamma   90.00
#
_symmetry.space_group_name_H-M   'P 1'
#
loop_
_entity.id
_entity.type
_entity.pdbx_description
1 polymer ?
#
loop_
_entity_poly.entity_id
_entity_poly.type
_entity_poly.pdbx_seq_one_letter_code
_entity_poly.pdbx_strand_id
1 'polypeptide(L)'
;MKNCEYWIWLQRTLGCGAGIEDIINYYGSARDLYQAGKNDWLVSGIFTASQIKKLSQFSPSESGKIINDCQRNNWEIITPDDDCYPPLLRQICDFPAVLYADGDTDLLSDELFIAMVGTRNASTYGTRAATVIAYQLSKAGLTVVSGGALGIDSASHTGALNADCKTVCVLGCGLGTDYLHENEALRHEICRNGVIITEYPPFTPASRTTFPKR
;
A
#
# COMPACT_ATOMS: atom_id res chain seq x y z
N MET A 1 22.27 3.34 -7.34
CA MET A 1 21.36 4.14 -6.48
C MET A 1 19.96 3.67 -6.84
N LYS A 2 19.26 3.02 -5.90
CA LYS A 2 17.94 2.44 -6.19
C LYS A 2 16.96 3.61 -6.31
N ASN A 3 16.26 3.75 -7.44
CA ASN A 3 15.31 4.84 -7.67
C ASN A 3 14.26 4.99 -6.54
N CYS A 4 14.00 3.94 -5.77
CA CYS A 4 13.08 3.95 -4.64
C CYS A 4 13.38 5.02 -3.58
N GLU A 5 14.64 5.45 -3.41
CA GLU A 5 14.97 6.53 -2.45
C GLU A 5 14.30 7.87 -2.80
N TYR A 6 14.12 8.14 -4.09
CA TYR A 6 13.43 9.33 -4.61
C TYR A 6 11.92 9.21 -4.42
N TRP A 7 11.35 8.03 -4.62
CA TRP A 7 9.93 7.77 -4.36
C TRP A 7 9.58 7.89 -2.87
N ILE A 8 10.42 7.36 -1.98
CA ILE A 8 10.27 7.52 -0.52
C ILE A 8 10.39 8.99 -0.13
N TRP A 9 11.33 9.73 -0.72
CA TRP A 9 11.45 11.18 -0.51
C TRP A 9 10.20 11.95 -0.95
N LEU A 10 9.64 11.60 -2.11
CA LEU A 10 8.42 12.21 -2.63
C LEU A 10 7.23 11.93 -1.71
N GLN A 11 7.05 10.66 -1.30
CA GLN A 11 6.01 10.26 -0.34
C GLN A 11 6.16 11.00 0.99
N ARG A 12 7.38 11.07 1.54
CA ARG A 12 7.63 11.79 2.81
C ARG A 12 7.29 13.27 2.70
N THR A 13 7.46 13.85 1.52
CA THR A 13 7.21 15.27 1.26
C THR A 13 5.72 15.58 1.11
N LEU A 14 5.01 14.82 0.28
CA LEU A 14 3.61 15.06 -0.05
C LEU A 14 2.63 14.38 0.92
N GLY A 15 3.07 13.28 1.54
CA GLY A 15 2.29 12.41 2.40
C GLY A 15 1.64 11.26 1.64
N CYS A 16 1.18 10.25 2.38
CA CYS A 16 0.44 9.12 1.80
C CYS A 16 -0.94 9.56 1.26
N GLY A 17 -1.34 9.00 0.12
CA GLY A 17 -2.55 9.33 -0.62
C GLY A 17 -2.52 10.75 -1.18
N ALA A 18 -1.33 11.24 -1.56
CA ALA A 18 -1.19 12.51 -2.25
C ALA A 18 -1.20 12.26 -3.76
N GLY A 19 -1.91 13.12 -4.50
CA GLY A 19 -1.89 13.10 -5.96
C GLY A 19 -0.49 13.39 -6.49
N ILE A 20 0.09 12.39 -7.15
CA ILE A 20 1.42 12.47 -7.76
C ILE A 20 1.38 12.30 -9.28
N GLU A 21 0.23 11.96 -9.86
CA GLU A 21 0.10 11.71 -11.30
C GLU A 21 0.57 12.90 -12.14
N ASP A 22 0.05 14.10 -11.90
CA ASP A 22 0.43 15.31 -12.64
C ASP A 22 1.93 15.64 -12.50
N ILE A 23 2.50 15.35 -11.32
CA ILE A 23 3.92 15.57 -11.05
C ILE A 23 4.76 14.61 -11.90
N ILE A 24 4.42 13.32 -11.89
CA ILE A 24 5.17 12.30 -12.63
C ILE A 24 4.96 12.46 -14.14
N ASN A 25 3.77 12.84 -14.60
CA ASN A 25 3.52 13.15 -16.00
C ASN A 25 4.35 14.34 -16.50
N TYR A 26 4.59 15.35 -15.66
CA TYR A 26 5.40 16.51 -16.02
C TYR A 26 6.91 16.22 -15.98
N TYR A 27 7.41 15.59 -14.91
CA TYR A 27 8.85 15.39 -14.69
C TYR A 27 9.39 14.06 -15.25
N GLY A 28 8.52 13.09 -15.55
CA GLY A 28 8.88 11.74 -16.00
C GLY A 28 9.16 10.75 -14.88
N SER A 29 9.87 11.16 -13.83
CA SER A 29 10.15 10.30 -12.67
C SER A 29 10.37 11.09 -11.37
N ALA A 30 10.29 10.42 -10.22
CA ALA A 30 10.64 11.03 -8.93
C ALA A 30 12.10 11.48 -8.86
N ARG A 31 13.00 10.80 -9.58
CA ARG A 31 14.41 11.17 -9.69
C ARG A 31 14.61 12.44 -10.50
N ASP A 32 13.95 12.54 -11.65
CA ASP A 32 14.04 13.71 -12.53
C ASP A 32 13.45 14.94 -11.86
N LEU A 33 12.32 14.77 -11.14
CA LEU A 33 11.77 15.80 -10.25
C LEU A 33 12.83 16.31 -9.26
N TYR A 34 13.53 15.42 -8.55
CA TYR A 34 14.55 15.82 -7.59
C TYR A 34 15.70 16.59 -8.26
N GLN A 35 16.14 16.12 -9.44
CA GLN A 35 17.25 16.70 -10.18
C GLN A 35 16.92 18.07 -10.81
N ALA A 36 15.67 18.31 -11.20
CA ALA A 36 15.20 19.60 -11.71
C ALA A 36 15.41 20.74 -10.70
N GLY A 37 15.25 20.42 -9.41
CA GLY A 37 15.59 21.31 -8.31
C GLY A 37 14.66 22.50 -8.14
N LYS A 38 14.92 23.29 -7.09
CA LYS A 38 14.00 24.30 -6.57
C LYS A 38 13.57 25.38 -7.57
N ASN A 39 14.47 25.82 -8.44
CA ASN A 39 14.14 26.85 -9.42
C ASN A 39 13.10 26.34 -10.43
N ASP A 40 13.22 25.09 -10.88
CA ASP A 40 12.27 24.48 -11.79
C ASP A 40 10.92 24.24 -11.10
N TRP A 41 10.94 23.71 -9.87
CA TRP A 41 9.72 23.51 -9.09
C TRP A 41 8.89 24.79 -8.94
N LEU A 42 9.54 25.94 -8.73
CA LEU A 42 8.90 27.25 -8.64
C LEU A 42 8.27 27.70 -9.95
N VAL A 43 8.92 27.42 -11.09
CA VAL A 43 8.47 27.85 -12.42
C VAL A 43 7.38 26.93 -12.97
N SER A 44 7.38 25.65 -12.59
CA SER A 44 6.41 24.65 -13.08
C SER A 44 4.95 24.98 -12.76
N GLY A 45 4.68 25.71 -11.67
CA GLY A 45 3.32 26.01 -11.20
C GLY A 45 2.57 24.83 -10.57
N ILE A 46 3.18 23.64 -10.51
CA ILE A 46 2.55 22.41 -9.97
C ILE A 46 2.48 22.44 -8.44
N PHE A 47 3.49 23.03 -7.79
CA PHE A 47 3.63 22.98 -6.34
C PHE A 47 3.22 24.27 -5.65
N THR A 48 2.56 24.13 -4.51
CA THR A 48 2.36 25.24 -3.57
C THR A 48 3.69 25.62 -2.90
N ALA A 49 3.80 26.86 -2.42
CA ALA A 49 4.97 27.31 -1.65
C ALA A 49 5.27 26.41 -0.43
N SER A 50 4.23 25.84 0.19
CA SER A 50 4.36 24.89 1.30
C SER A 50 5.00 23.57 0.86
N GLN A 51 4.57 23.02 -0.28
CA GLN A 51 5.15 21.80 -0.86
C GLN A 51 6.61 22.02 -1.27
N ILE A 52 6.93 23.15 -1.92
CA ILE A 52 8.32 23.49 -2.31
C ILE A 52 9.23 23.57 -1.09
N LYS A 53 8.74 24.16 0.02
CA LYS A 53 9.47 24.21 1.28
C LYS A 53 9.78 22.81 1.80
N LYS A 54 8.82 21.89 1.76
CA LYS A 54 9.02 20.49 2.19
C LYS A 54 9.96 19.72 1.25
N LEU A 55 9.81 19.87 -0.08
CA LEU A 55 10.71 19.26 -1.08
C LEU A 55 12.17 19.68 -0.86
N SER A 56 12.38 20.95 -0.45
CA SER A 56 13.72 21.48 -0.14
C SER A 56 14.23 21.06 1.24
N GLN A 57 13.36 20.63 2.15
CA GLN A 57 13.71 20.28 3.52
C GLN A 57 14.27 18.86 3.62
N PHE A 58 13.77 17.94 2.78
CA PHE A 58 14.16 16.54 2.81
C PHE A 58 15.07 16.17 1.65
N SER A 59 15.93 15.17 1.85
CA SER A 59 16.73 14.58 0.77
C SER A 59 16.51 13.07 0.65
N PRO A 60 16.70 12.48 -0.54
CA PRO A 60 16.61 11.03 -0.74
C PRO A 60 17.53 10.22 0.18
N SER A 61 18.66 10.78 0.59
CA SER A 61 19.60 10.12 1.51
C SER A 61 18.99 9.84 2.90
N GLU A 62 17.95 10.57 3.30
CA GLU A 62 17.25 10.33 4.57
C GLU A 62 16.30 9.13 4.52
N SER A 63 16.05 8.54 3.34
CA SER A 63 15.23 7.33 3.16
C SER A 63 15.90 6.08 3.73
N GLY A 64 17.18 6.14 4.09
CA GLY A 64 17.97 5.01 4.56
C GLY A 64 17.39 4.29 5.78
N LYS A 65 16.72 5.00 6.70
CA LYS A 65 16.05 4.34 7.85
C LYS A 65 14.93 3.40 7.37
N ILE A 66 14.03 3.89 6.51
CA ILE A 66 12.91 3.12 5.97
C ILE A 66 13.43 1.90 5.19
N ILE A 67 14.44 2.11 4.33
CA ILE A 67 15.05 1.03 3.55
C ILE A 67 15.65 -0.04 4.47
N ASN A 68 16.37 0.37 5.52
CA ASN A 68 16.97 -0.56 6.48
C ASN A 68 15.91 -1.33 7.28
N ASP A 69 14.84 -0.65 7.71
CA ASP A 69 13.75 -1.29 8.44
C ASP A 69 13.04 -2.33 7.56
N CYS A 70 12.78 -2.03 6.29
CA CYS A 70 12.23 -3.01 5.34
C CYS A 70 13.19 -4.19 5.12
N GLN A 71 14.47 -3.93 4.86
CA GLN A 71 15.48 -4.99 4.66
C GLN A 71 15.60 -5.93 5.87
N ARG A 72 15.58 -5.38 7.10
CA ARG A 72 15.70 -6.17 8.34
C ARG A 72 14.52 -7.12 8.56
N ASN A 73 13.34 -6.74 8.08
CA ASN A 73 12.11 -7.52 8.25
C ASN A 73 11.72 -8.32 7.00
N ASN A 74 12.57 -8.33 5.96
CA ASN A 74 12.26 -8.89 4.64
C ASN A 74 10.97 -8.31 4.02
N TRP A 75 10.70 -7.03 4.27
CA TRP A 75 9.63 -6.31 3.59
C TRP A 75 10.15 -5.71 2.28
N GLU A 76 9.29 -5.72 1.29
CA GLU A 76 9.57 -5.14 -0.02
C GLU A 76 9.10 -3.70 -0.10
N ILE A 77 9.81 -2.92 -0.92
CA ILE A 77 9.46 -1.54 -1.25
C ILE A 77 9.17 -1.57 -2.75
N ILE A 78 7.93 -1.32 -3.10
CA ILE A 78 7.42 -1.35 -4.47
C ILE A 78 7.06 0.09 -4.86
N THR A 79 7.55 0.52 -6.01
CA THR A 79 7.38 1.87 -6.54
C THR A 79 6.84 1.82 -7.96
N PRO A 80 6.32 2.93 -8.51
CA PRO A 80 5.85 2.97 -9.90
C PRO A 80 6.92 2.65 -10.96
N ASP A 81 8.20 2.60 -10.59
CA ASP A 81 9.28 2.15 -11.48
C ASP A 81 9.43 0.62 -11.53
N ASP A 82 8.81 -0.11 -10.60
CA ASP A 82 8.94 -1.57 -10.47
C ASP A 82 7.86 -2.31 -11.29
N ASP A 83 8.24 -3.44 -11.89
CA ASP A 83 7.35 -4.27 -12.72
C ASP A 83 6.21 -4.90 -11.91
N CYS A 84 6.44 -5.18 -10.62
CA CYS A 84 5.44 -5.75 -9.71
C CYS A 84 4.46 -4.70 -9.15
N TYR A 85 4.59 -3.42 -9.51
CA TYR A 85 3.62 -2.41 -9.11
C TYR A 85 2.26 -2.68 -9.77
N PRO A 86 1.15 -2.79 -9.01
CA PRO A 86 -0.13 -3.23 -9.57
C PRO A 86 -0.61 -2.33 -10.72
N PRO A 87 -0.79 -2.85 -11.95
CA PRO A 87 -1.13 -2.04 -13.12
C PRO A 87 -2.47 -1.31 -12.97
N LEU A 88 -3.47 -1.95 -12.35
CA LEU A 88 -4.78 -1.34 -12.08
C LEU A 88 -4.68 -0.21 -11.05
N LEU A 89 -3.77 -0.32 -10.07
CA LEU A 89 -3.57 0.73 -9.07
C LEU A 89 -2.90 1.96 -9.69
N ARG A 90 -2.02 1.78 -10.68
CA ARG A 90 -1.40 2.90 -11.41
C ARG A 90 -2.41 3.76 -12.20
N GLN A 91 -3.61 3.23 -12.48
CA GLN A 91 -4.62 3.92 -13.28
C GLN A 91 -5.53 4.87 -12.46
N ILE A 92 -5.39 4.92 -11.13
CA ILE A 92 -6.15 5.86 -10.29
C ILE A 92 -5.40 7.19 -10.18
N CYS A 93 -6.13 8.31 -10.02
CA CYS A 93 -5.53 9.65 -9.99
C CYS A 93 -4.50 9.88 -8.87
N ASP A 94 -4.71 9.25 -7.71
CA ASP A 94 -3.86 9.39 -6.54
C ASP A 94 -3.15 8.06 -6.22
N PHE A 95 -2.55 7.41 -7.23
CA PHE A 95 -1.87 6.15 -7.01
C PHE A 95 -0.71 6.30 -6.01
N PRO A 96 -0.50 5.33 -5.09
CA PRO A 96 0.54 5.39 -4.08
C PRO A 96 1.95 5.57 -4.65
N ALA A 97 2.70 6.55 -4.14
CA ALA A 97 4.10 6.77 -4.53
C ALA A 97 5.02 5.60 -4.12
N VAL A 98 4.68 4.92 -3.02
CA VAL A 98 5.41 3.77 -2.49
C VAL A 98 4.41 2.82 -1.84
N LEU A 99 4.54 1.53 -2.13
CA LEU A 99 3.92 0.46 -1.36
C LEU A 99 4.99 -0.30 -0.58
N TYR A 100 4.70 -0.60 0.68
CA TYR A 100 5.48 -1.49 1.51
C TYR A 100 4.73 -2.81 1.62
N ALA A 101 5.42 -3.93 1.36
CA ALA A 101 4.80 -5.23 1.26
C ALA A 101 5.45 -6.29 2.17
N ASP A 102 4.64 -7.20 2.70
CA ASP A 102 5.06 -8.38 3.46
C ASP A 102 4.33 -9.62 2.92
N GLY A 103 5.07 -10.59 2.40
CA GLY A 103 4.55 -11.77 1.71
C GLY A 103 4.95 -11.83 0.23
N ASP A 104 4.11 -12.46 -0.59
CA ASP A 104 4.37 -12.74 -2.00
C ASP A 104 3.93 -11.60 -2.93
N THR A 105 4.87 -10.75 -3.34
CA THR A 105 4.61 -9.56 -4.15
C THR A 105 4.34 -9.85 -5.62
N ASP A 106 4.71 -11.03 -6.13
CA ASP A 106 4.39 -11.46 -7.49
C ASP A 106 2.86 -11.57 -7.70
N LEU A 107 2.09 -11.72 -6.60
CA LEU A 107 0.64 -11.71 -6.62
C LEU A 107 0.05 -10.39 -7.17
N LEU A 108 0.79 -9.29 -7.12
CA LEU A 108 0.28 -7.94 -7.41
C LEU A 108 0.22 -7.61 -8.91
N SER A 109 0.96 -8.31 -9.77
CA SER A 109 1.09 -7.96 -11.19
C SER A 109 0.04 -8.62 -12.11
N ASP A 110 -0.45 -9.83 -11.77
CA ASP A 110 -1.07 -10.72 -12.78
C ASP A 110 -2.35 -11.44 -12.33
N GLU A 111 -3.09 -10.89 -11.36
CA GLU A 111 -4.28 -11.53 -10.79
C GLU A 111 -5.59 -10.77 -11.06
N LEU A 112 -6.69 -11.53 -11.14
CA LEU A 112 -8.03 -10.97 -11.14
C LEU A 112 -8.47 -10.71 -9.70
N PHE A 113 -8.48 -9.43 -9.31
CA PHE A 113 -8.82 -9.03 -7.95
C PHE A 113 -10.32 -8.82 -7.73
N ILE A 114 -10.79 -9.17 -6.54
CA ILE A 114 -12.11 -8.77 -6.05
C ILE A 114 -12.01 -8.14 -4.66
N ALA A 115 -12.43 -6.88 -4.56
CA ALA A 115 -12.51 -6.19 -3.29
C ALA A 115 -13.74 -6.65 -2.50
N MET A 116 -13.51 -7.14 -1.28
CA MET A 116 -14.56 -7.54 -0.35
C MET A 116 -14.51 -6.64 0.88
N VAL A 117 -15.53 -5.79 1.06
CA VAL A 117 -15.60 -4.80 2.15
C VAL A 117 -16.92 -4.91 2.91
N GLY A 118 -16.92 -4.52 4.19
CA GLY A 118 -18.17 -4.45 4.95
C GLY A 118 -18.02 -3.96 6.38
N THR A 119 -19.07 -4.20 7.18
CA THR A 119 -19.13 -3.73 8.58
C THR A 119 -18.10 -4.43 9.47
N ARG A 120 -17.52 -3.66 10.40
CA ARG A 120 -16.68 -4.19 11.48
C ARG A 120 -17.46 -4.99 12.52
N ASN A 121 -18.75 -4.72 12.66
CA ASN A 121 -19.67 -5.42 13.56
C ASN A 121 -20.66 -6.25 12.73
N ALA A 122 -20.15 -7.31 12.10
CA ALA A 122 -20.93 -8.20 11.25
C ALA A 122 -21.72 -9.21 12.10
N SER A 123 -22.93 -9.54 11.67
CA SER A 123 -23.70 -10.64 12.25
C SER A 123 -23.04 -11.98 11.92
N THR A 124 -23.36 -13.03 12.68
CA THR A 124 -22.91 -14.41 12.40
C THR A 124 -23.30 -14.88 10.99
N TYR A 125 -24.46 -14.44 10.51
CA TYR A 125 -24.87 -14.70 9.13
C TYR A 125 -23.97 -13.96 8.14
N GLY A 126 -23.71 -12.68 8.38
CA GLY A 126 -22.87 -11.85 7.52
C GLY A 126 -21.43 -12.37 7.41
N THR A 127 -20.81 -12.76 8.52
CA THR A 127 -19.47 -13.35 8.52
C THR A 127 -19.47 -14.67 7.75
N ARG A 128 -20.43 -15.57 8.01
CA ARG A 128 -20.54 -16.85 7.28
C ARG A 128 -20.74 -16.64 5.78
N ALA A 129 -21.59 -15.70 5.39
CA ALA A 129 -21.83 -15.37 4.00
C ALA A 129 -20.55 -14.85 3.33
N ALA A 130 -19.84 -13.91 3.95
CA ALA A 130 -18.58 -13.38 3.43
C ALA A 130 -17.52 -14.47 3.26
N THR A 131 -17.36 -15.36 4.24
CA THR A 131 -16.43 -16.49 4.16
C THR A 131 -16.78 -17.44 3.01
N VAL A 132 -18.06 -17.81 2.85
CA VAL A 132 -18.48 -18.71 1.76
C VAL A 132 -18.30 -18.05 0.39
N ILE A 133 -18.67 -16.78 0.26
CA ILE A 133 -18.51 -16.04 -1.00
C ILE A 133 -17.02 -15.93 -1.37
N ALA A 134 -16.17 -15.50 -0.43
CA ALA A 134 -14.74 -15.39 -0.65
C ALA A 134 -14.09 -16.74 -1.02
N TYR A 135 -14.49 -17.83 -0.36
CA TYR A 135 -14.05 -19.18 -0.70
C TYR A 135 -14.39 -19.53 -2.17
N GLN A 136 -15.64 -19.32 -2.58
CA GLN A 136 -16.09 -19.68 -3.93
C GLN A 136 -15.44 -18.81 -5.01
N LEU A 137 -15.29 -17.51 -4.77
CA LEU A 137 -14.58 -16.60 -5.67
C LEU A 137 -13.10 -16.98 -5.81
N SER A 138 -12.46 -17.36 -4.70
CA SER A 138 -11.05 -17.79 -4.71
C SER A 138 -10.88 -19.11 -5.48
N LYS A 139 -11.77 -20.08 -5.28
CA LYS A 139 -11.79 -21.31 -6.09
C LYS A 139 -12.06 -21.07 -7.56
N ALA A 140 -12.74 -19.98 -7.91
CA ALA A 140 -12.95 -19.56 -9.29
C ALA A 140 -11.75 -18.80 -9.89
N GLY A 141 -10.66 -18.62 -9.14
CA GLY A 141 -9.43 -17.97 -9.60
C GLY A 141 -9.37 -16.46 -9.38
N LEU A 142 -10.21 -15.90 -8.49
CA LEU A 142 -10.10 -14.50 -8.09
C LEU A 142 -9.29 -14.35 -6.82
N THR A 143 -8.39 -13.39 -6.79
CA THR A 143 -7.66 -13.01 -5.57
C THR A 143 -8.49 -12.03 -4.75
N VAL A 144 -8.84 -12.42 -3.53
CA VAL A 144 -9.61 -11.56 -2.60
C VAL A 144 -8.71 -10.45 -2.07
N VAL A 145 -9.18 -9.20 -2.18
CA VAL A 145 -8.54 -8.01 -1.62
C VAL A 145 -9.44 -7.44 -0.53
N SER A 146 -8.90 -7.17 0.65
CA SER A 146 -9.65 -6.57 1.75
C SER A 146 -8.74 -5.83 2.73
N GLY A 147 -9.32 -5.14 3.71
CA GLY A 147 -8.63 -4.22 4.59
C GLY A 147 -8.14 -4.79 5.91
N GLY A 148 -8.31 -6.10 6.15
CA GLY A 148 -7.91 -6.75 7.41
C GLY A 148 -8.58 -6.21 8.68
N ALA A 149 -9.70 -5.49 8.57
CA ALA A 149 -10.49 -5.05 9.73
C ALA A 149 -11.29 -6.21 10.35
N LEU A 150 -11.89 -5.99 11.53
CA LEU A 150 -12.85 -6.95 12.10
C LEU A 150 -14.05 -7.16 11.17
N GLY A 151 -14.78 -8.25 11.40
CA GLY A 151 -16.05 -8.52 10.72
C GLY A 151 -15.85 -9.03 9.29
N ILE A 152 -16.41 -8.32 8.31
CA ILE A 152 -16.45 -8.79 6.92
C ILE A 152 -15.05 -8.92 6.30
N ASP A 153 -14.13 -8.01 6.59
CA ASP A 153 -12.77 -8.07 6.05
C ASP A 153 -12.04 -9.34 6.52
N SER A 154 -11.99 -9.58 7.84
CA SER A 154 -11.43 -10.83 8.40
C SER A 154 -12.09 -12.07 7.78
N ALA A 155 -13.43 -12.10 7.71
CA ALA A 155 -14.17 -13.23 7.20
C ALA A 155 -13.88 -13.51 5.71
N SER A 156 -13.59 -12.47 4.93
CA SER A 156 -13.25 -12.57 3.51
C SER A 156 -11.86 -13.18 3.33
N HIS A 157 -10.85 -12.69 4.05
CA HIS A 157 -9.51 -13.31 4.04
C HIS A 157 -9.55 -14.77 4.50
N THR A 158 -10.26 -15.06 5.60
CA THR A 158 -10.43 -16.45 6.08
C THR A 158 -11.08 -17.34 5.01
N GLY A 159 -12.07 -16.84 4.27
CA GLY A 159 -12.71 -17.59 3.18
C GLY A 159 -11.72 -17.94 2.05
N ALA A 160 -10.87 -16.99 1.65
CA ALA A 160 -9.84 -17.21 0.64
C ALA A 160 -8.77 -18.20 1.12
N LEU A 161 -8.27 -18.04 2.34
CA LEU A 161 -7.28 -18.93 2.94
C LEU A 161 -7.83 -20.36 3.12
N ASN A 162 -9.09 -20.51 3.53
CA ASN A 162 -9.76 -21.82 3.61
C ASN A 162 -9.88 -22.53 2.25
N ALA A 163 -9.80 -21.77 1.14
CA ALA A 163 -9.76 -22.32 -0.20
C ALA A 163 -8.35 -22.72 -0.65
N ASP A 164 -7.33 -22.63 0.24
CA ASP A 164 -5.91 -22.78 -0.09
C ASP A 164 -5.48 -21.81 -1.22
N CYS A 165 -6.07 -20.62 -1.23
CA CYS A 165 -5.83 -19.58 -2.23
C CYS A 165 -5.18 -18.35 -1.60
N LYS A 166 -4.55 -17.53 -2.44
CA LYS A 166 -3.87 -16.30 -2.02
C LYS A 166 -4.87 -15.15 -1.77
N THR A 167 -4.49 -14.20 -0.92
CA THR A 167 -5.27 -12.98 -0.64
C THR A 167 -4.37 -11.77 -0.40
N VAL A 168 -4.87 -10.57 -0.71
CA VAL A 168 -4.17 -9.29 -0.51
C VAL A 168 -4.83 -8.51 0.62
N CYS A 169 -4.09 -8.21 1.67
CA CYS A 169 -4.55 -7.33 2.75
C CYS A 169 -3.97 -5.94 2.59
N VAL A 170 -4.82 -4.91 2.56
CA VAL A 170 -4.39 -3.51 2.52
C VAL A 170 -4.49 -2.92 3.93
N LEU A 171 -3.39 -2.43 4.50
CA LEU A 171 -3.38 -1.85 5.85
C LEU A 171 -3.52 -0.32 5.86
N GLY A 172 -4.26 0.18 6.84
CA GLY A 172 -4.40 1.62 7.11
C GLY A 172 -3.31 2.15 8.04
N CYS A 173 -2.17 1.47 8.12
CA CYS A 173 -1.03 1.76 8.99
C CYS A 173 0.24 1.13 8.39
N GLY A 174 1.39 1.44 8.97
CA GLY A 174 2.66 0.85 8.55
C GLY A 174 2.75 -0.64 8.88
N LEU A 175 3.62 -1.34 8.17
CA LEU A 175 4.04 -2.69 8.58
C LEU A 175 4.74 -2.62 9.94
N GLY A 176 4.60 -3.68 10.74
CA GLY A 176 5.15 -3.76 12.09
C GLY A 176 4.44 -2.88 13.14
N THR A 177 3.33 -2.23 12.79
CA THR A 177 2.48 -1.53 13.77
C THR A 177 1.67 -2.52 14.58
N ASP A 178 1.64 -2.33 15.91
CA ASP A 178 0.79 -3.09 16.84
C ASP A 178 -0.67 -2.64 16.74
N TYR A 179 -1.30 -3.01 15.61
CA TYR A 179 -2.70 -2.75 15.30
C TYR A 179 -3.15 -3.72 14.21
N LEU A 180 -4.29 -4.38 14.26
CA LEU A 180 -5.23 -4.67 15.34
C LEU A 180 -4.86 -6.03 15.96
N HIS A 181 -4.64 -6.13 17.27
CA HIS A 181 -4.06 -7.34 17.88
C HIS A 181 -4.90 -8.60 17.64
N GLU A 182 -6.23 -8.49 17.65
CA GLU A 182 -7.16 -9.60 17.42
C GLU A 182 -6.99 -10.28 16.05
N ASN A 183 -6.52 -9.52 15.06
CA ASN A 183 -6.26 -10.01 13.70
C ASN A 183 -4.77 -10.33 13.46
N GLU A 184 -3.91 -10.33 14.48
CA GLU A 184 -2.48 -10.61 14.32
C GLU A 184 -2.23 -12.01 13.73
N ALA A 185 -2.88 -13.04 14.27
CA ALA A 185 -2.76 -14.40 13.74
C ALA A 185 -3.21 -14.48 12.27
N LEU A 186 -4.31 -13.80 11.92
CA LEU A 186 -4.79 -13.74 10.54
C LEU A 186 -3.79 -13.03 9.62
N ARG A 187 -3.17 -11.92 10.06
CA ARG A 187 -2.12 -11.25 9.29
C ARG A 187 -0.94 -12.19 9.03
N HIS A 188 -0.49 -12.94 10.02
CA HIS A 188 0.57 -13.95 9.83
C HIS A 188 0.17 -15.07 8.88
N GLU A 189 -1.11 -15.44 8.80
CA GLU A 189 -1.58 -16.40 7.79
C GLU A 189 -1.57 -15.81 6.38
N ILE A 190 -1.97 -14.54 6.24
CA ILE A 190 -1.97 -13.82 4.97
C ILE A 190 -0.55 -13.64 4.45
N CYS A 191 0.42 -13.22 5.27
CA CYS A 191 1.82 -13.09 4.84
C CYS A 191 2.40 -14.43 4.34
N ARG A 192 1.95 -15.56 4.89
CA ARG A 192 2.40 -16.90 4.46
C ARG A 192 1.76 -17.36 3.15
N ASN A 193 0.55 -16.91 2.85
CA ASN A 193 -0.25 -17.39 1.72
C ASN A 193 -0.90 -16.22 0.97
N GLY A 194 -0.11 -15.19 0.66
CA GLY A 194 -0.63 -13.94 0.13
C GLY A 194 0.33 -12.79 0.40
N VAL A 195 -0.20 -11.58 0.44
CA VAL A 195 0.61 -10.38 0.68
C VAL A 195 -0.18 -9.35 1.49
N ILE A 196 0.51 -8.71 2.41
CA ILE A 196 0.03 -7.52 3.10
C ILE A 196 0.72 -6.32 2.47
N ILE A 197 -0.04 -5.31 2.05
CA ILE A 197 0.49 -4.07 1.47
C ILE A 197 0.00 -2.85 2.24
N THR A 198 0.80 -1.78 2.20
CA THR A 198 0.43 -0.48 2.76
C THR A 198 1.18 0.64 2.06
N GLU A 199 0.54 1.80 1.90
CA GLU A 199 1.24 3.02 1.49
C GLU A 199 1.98 3.69 2.67
N TYR A 200 1.67 3.31 3.91
CA TYR A 200 2.26 3.97 5.07
C TYR A 200 3.67 3.44 5.37
N PRO A 201 4.66 4.32 5.59
CA PRO A 201 6.00 3.90 6.00
C PRO A 201 5.98 2.96 7.21
N PRO A 202 6.97 2.05 7.33
CA PRO A 202 7.09 1.13 8.46
C PRO A 202 6.82 1.82 9.81
N PHE A 203 6.06 1.13 10.66
CA PHE A 203 5.70 1.56 12.01
C PHE A 203 4.83 2.81 12.10
N THR A 204 4.29 3.32 10.99
CA THR A 204 3.31 4.43 11.02
C THR A 204 2.05 4.00 11.77
N PRO A 205 1.66 4.69 12.86
CA PRO A 205 0.53 4.27 13.67
C PRO A 205 -0.80 4.36 12.90
N ALA A 206 -1.72 3.46 13.21
CA ALA A 206 -3.08 3.55 12.72
C ALA A 206 -3.79 4.79 13.28
N SER A 207 -4.61 5.45 12.47
CA SER A 207 -5.41 6.59 12.92
C SER A 207 -6.75 6.68 12.20
N ARG A 208 -7.69 7.47 12.72
CA ARG A 208 -9.01 7.64 12.08
C ARG A 208 -8.92 8.20 10.66
N THR A 209 -7.85 8.93 10.33
CA THR A 209 -7.67 9.56 9.01
C THR A 209 -6.96 8.65 8.02
N THR A 210 -6.33 7.56 8.46
CA THR A 210 -5.62 6.64 7.58
C THR A 210 -6.54 5.58 6.97
N PHE A 211 -7.62 5.19 7.66
CA PHE A 211 -8.57 4.20 7.12
C PHE A 211 -9.35 4.64 5.88
N PRO A 212 -9.88 5.87 5.77
CA PRO A 212 -10.61 6.28 4.57
C PRO A 212 -9.71 6.49 3.36
N LYS A 213 -8.42 6.73 3.59
CA LYS A 213 -7.41 6.95 2.54
C LYS A 213 -6.90 5.67 1.91
N ARG A 214 -7.05 4.55 2.62
CA ARG A 214 -6.55 3.24 2.22
C ARG A 214 -7.66 2.41 1.59
#